data_AF-A0AAP7A2E4-F1
#
_entry.id   AF-A0AAP7A2E4-F1
#
_cell.length_a   1.000
_cell.length_b   1.000
_cell.length_c   1.000
_cell.angle_alpha   90.00
_cell.angle_beta   90.00
_cell.angle_gamma   90.00
#
_symmetry.space_group_name_H-M   'P 1'
#
loop_
_entity.id
_entity.type
_entity.pdbx_description
1 polymer ?
#
loop_
_entity_poly.entity_id
_entity_poly.type
_entity_poly.pdbx_seq_one_letter_code
_entity_poly.pdbx_strand_id
1 'polypeptide(L)'
;MECIVHFEVVHRGTDDIAKLRGLVMTPDKEKPTVDDMLDMLRMMGYEVHIADEDALRFEPDRAGTDVEEIRIKKIDTGEEVYTPDMQLRAIAEQLMSKPNRSI
;
A
#
# COMPACT_ATOMS: atom_id res chain seq x y z
N MET A 1 1.17 16.18 -6.96
CA MET A 1 0.19 15.67 -5.97
C MET A 1 0.95 14.79 -5.00
N GLU A 2 0.54 14.75 -3.74
CA GLU A 2 1.22 13.94 -2.72
C GLU A 2 0.54 12.56 -2.66
N CYS A 3 1.29 11.51 -2.97
CA CYS A 3 0.84 10.12 -2.84
C CYS A 3 1.50 9.48 -1.62
N ILE A 4 0.72 8.80 -0.79
CA ILE A 4 1.19 8.06 0.38
C ILE A 4 1.27 6.58 0.04
N VAL A 5 2.48 6.04 -0.01
CA VAL A 5 2.76 4.63 -0.25
C VAL A 5 2.92 3.92 1.10
N HIS A 6 2.04 2.98 1.40
CA HIS A 6 2.16 2.11 2.56
C HIS A 6 2.96 0.86 2.19
N PHE A 7 4.02 0.59 2.92
CA PHE A 7 4.88 -0.56 2.68
C PHE A 7 5.33 -1.21 3.98
N GLU A 8 5.72 -2.47 3.85
CA GLU A 8 6.21 -3.30 4.94
C GLU A 8 7.65 -3.68 4.66
N VAL A 9 8.51 -3.52 5.67
CA VAL A 9 9.92 -3.90 5.62
C VAL A 9 10.11 -5.10 6.55
N VAL A 10 10.53 -6.22 5.97
CA VAL A 10 10.88 -7.43 6.71
C VAL A 10 12.36 -7.33 7.06
N HIS A 11 12.70 -7.47 8.35
CA HIS A 11 14.09 -7.44 8.80
C HIS A 11 14.68 -8.86 8.86
N ARG A 12 15.89 -9.04 8.35
CA ARG A 12 16.57 -10.34 8.30
C ARG A 12 16.77 -10.90 9.70
N GLY A 13 16.34 -12.14 9.92
CA GLY A 13 16.52 -12.85 11.19
C GLY A 13 15.62 -12.37 12.33
N THR A 14 14.65 -11.49 12.05
CA THR A 14 13.62 -11.08 13.01
C THR A 14 12.24 -11.31 12.39
N ASP A 15 11.26 -11.78 13.16
CA ASP A 15 9.86 -11.86 12.74
C ASP A 15 9.15 -10.49 12.73
N ASP A 16 9.93 -9.40 12.86
CA ASP A 16 9.41 -8.05 12.97
C ASP A 16 9.21 -7.45 11.57
N ILE A 17 7.99 -7.00 11.32
CA ILE A 17 7.58 -6.35 10.08
C ILE A 17 7.34 -4.87 10.38
N ALA A 18 8.27 -4.02 9.94
CA ALA A 18 8.15 -2.59 10.09
C ALA A 18 7.17 -2.02 9.06
N LYS A 19 6.06 -1.47 9.55
CA LYS A 19 5.02 -0.84 8.72
C LYS A 19 5.33 0.64 8.55
N LEU A 20 5.77 1.02 7.36
CA LEU A 20 6.22 2.36 7.05
C LEU A 20 5.35 3.01 5.97
N ARG A 21 5.49 4.33 5.85
CA ARG A 21 4.76 5.15 4.89
C ARG A 21 5.75 6.04 4.17
N GLY A 22 5.63 6.04 2.86
CA GLY A 22 6.43 6.83 1.95
C GLY A 22 5.61 7.92 1.31
N LEU A 23 6.23 9.07 1.08
CA LEU A 23 5.64 10.15 0.31
C LEU A 23 6.29 10.15 -1.07
N VAL A 24 5.47 10.09 -2.12
CA VAL A 24 5.91 10.24 -3.50
C VAL A 24 5.19 11.44 -4.11
N MET A 25 5.95 12.33 -4.75
CA MET A 25 5.38 13.49 -5.44
C MET A 25 5.28 13.19 -6.94
N THR A 26 4.06 12.93 -7.43
CA THR A 26 3.81 12.71 -8.87
C THR A 26 3.20 13.95 -9.52
N PRO A 27 3.60 14.31 -10.76
CA PRO A 27 2.86 15.24 -11.58
C PRO A 27 1.58 14.55 -12.10
N ASP A 28 0.43 15.20 -11.97
CA ASP A 28 -0.81 14.83 -12.69
C ASP A 28 -1.63 13.60 -12.22
N LYS A 29 -1.95 13.50 -10.91
CA LYS A 29 -2.91 12.50 -10.36
C LYS A 29 -2.58 11.03 -10.66
N GLU A 30 -1.43 10.76 -11.26
CA GLU A 30 -1.05 9.42 -11.69
C GLU A 30 -0.51 8.62 -10.51
N LYS A 31 -0.74 7.31 -10.54
CA LYS A 31 -0.18 6.40 -9.55
C LYS A 31 1.35 6.43 -9.68
N PRO A 32 2.11 6.49 -8.58
CA PRO A 32 3.56 6.40 -8.62
C PRO A 32 3.99 5.13 -9.35
N THR A 33 4.97 5.26 -10.22
CA THR A 33 5.55 4.13 -10.94
C THR A 33 6.48 3.33 -10.03
N VAL A 34 6.88 2.14 -10.49
CA VAL A 34 7.91 1.33 -9.81
C VAL A 34 9.20 2.13 -9.61
N ASP A 35 9.60 2.93 -10.60
CA ASP A 35 10.81 3.74 -10.54
C ASP A 35 10.70 4.85 -9.48
N ASP A 36 9.53 5.50 -9.37
CA ASP A 36 9.26 6.47 -8.31
C ASP A 36 9.32 5.85 -6.91
N MET A 37 8.81 4.62 -6.76
CA MET A 37 8.90 3.89 -5.48
C MET A 37 10.35 3.52 -5.15
N LEU A 38 11.13 3.12 -6.16
CA LEU A 38 12.56 2.84 -6.02
C LEU A 38 13.35 4.07 -5.59
N ASP A 39 13.12 5.22 -6.23
CA ASP A 39 13.76 6.48 -5.86
C ASP A 39 13.37 6.88 -4.43
N MET A 40 12.10 6.72 -4.08
CA MET A 40 11.58 6.98 -2.74
C MET A 40 12.22 6.09 -1.66
N LEU A 41 12.37 4.79 -1.94
CA LEU A 41 13.06 3.84 -1.06
C LEU A 41 14.55 4.22 -0.90
N ARG A 42 15.22 4.60 -1.99
CA ARG A 42 16.61 5.09 -1.98
C ARG A 42 16.77 6.37 -1.17
N MET A 43 15.84 7.32 -1.29
CA MET A 43 15.84 8.56 -0.50
C MET A 43 15.72 8.30 1.01
N MET A 44 15.03 7.22 1.41
CA MET A 44 14.98 6.78 2.80
C MET A 44 16.23 6.00 3.25
N GLY A 45 17.17 5.72 2.35
CA GLY A 45 18.39 4.96 2.63
C GLY A 45 18.26 3.46 2.37
N TYR A 46 17.19 3.00 1.73
CA TYR A 46 17.05 1.61 1.30
C TYR A 46 17.62 1.42 -0.13
N GLU A 47 18.80 0.83 -0.24
CA GLU A 47 19.37 0.39 -1.52
C GLU A 47 18.71 -0.95 -1.93
N VAL A 48 17.61 -0.87 -2.68
CA VAL A 48 16.83 -2.04 -3.15
C VAL A 48 16.68 -2.04 -4.68
N HIS A 49 16.31 -3.21 -5.23
CA HIS A 49 15.89 -3.40 -6.62
C HIS A 49 14.52 -4.10 -6.65
N ILE A 50 13.80 -3.98 -7.77
CA ILE A 50 12.54 -4.71 -7.93
C ILE A 50 12.83 -6.19 -8.20
N ALA A 51 12.28 -7.06 -7.36
CA ALA A 51 12.34 -8.50 -7.51
C ALA A 51 11.11 -9.03 -8.24
N ASP A 52 9.94 -8.43 -8.00
CA ASP A 52 8.68 -8.79 -8.65
C ASP A 52 7.82 -7.53 -8.88
N GLU A 53 7.61 -7.17 -10.15
CA GLU A 53 6.85 -5.99 -10.55
C GLU A 53 5.34 -6.14 -10.31
N ASP A 54 4.80 -7.35 -10.43
CA ASP A 54 3.36 -7.63 -10.28
C ASP A 54 2.96 -7.58 -8.79
N ALA A 55 3.81 -8.14 -7.93
CA ALA A 55 3.65 -8.14 -6.48
C ALA A 55 4.21 -6.88 -5.79
N LEU A 56 4.83 -5.96 -6.54
CA LEU A 56 5.52 -4.76 -6.00
C LEU A 56 6.46 -5.12 -4.84
N ARG A 57 7.29 -6.14 -5.07
CA ARG A 57 8.25 -6.67 -4.11
C ARG A 57 9.65 -6.18 -4.46
N PHE A 58 10.34 -5.66 -3.46
CA PHE A 58 11.70 -5.15 -3.57
C PHE A 58 12.65 -5.91 -2.65
N GLU A 59 13.86 -6.14 -3.12
CA GLU A 59 14.90 -6.86 -2.38
C GLU A 59 16.16 -5.98 -2.27
N PRO A 60 16.93 -6.10 -1.17
CA PRO A 60 18.14 -5.33 -0.98
C PRO A 60 19.20 -5.67 -2.04
N ASP A 61 19.83 -4.65 -2.61
CA ASP A 61 20.91 -4.80 -3.58
C ASP A 61 22.23 -5.24 -2.91
N ARG A 62 22.43 -4.82 -1.65
CA ARG A 62 23.63 -5.15 -0.87
C ARG A 62 23.37 -6.26 0.14
N ALA A 63 24.23 -7.27 0.11
CA ALA A 63 24.34 -8.23 1.19
C ALA A 63 24.87 -7.55 2.47
N GLY A 64 24.14 -7.68 3.58
CA GLY A 64 24.53 -7.13 4.89
C GLY A 64 23.62 -6.02 5.41
N THR A 65 22.56 -5.66 4.69
CA THR A 65 21.47 -4.83 5.24
C THR A 65 20.61 -5.66 6.19
N ASP A 66 20.14 -5.04 7.26
CA ASP A 66 19.13 -5.63 8.16
C ASP A 66 17.77 -5.85 7.49
N VAL A 67 17.57 -5.30 6.30
CA VAL A 67 16.38 -5.53 5.47
C VAL A 67 16.53 -6.83 4.70
N GLU A 68 15.51 -7.68 4.77
CA GLU A 68 15.36 -8.88 3.98
C GLU A 68 14.51 -8.62 2.73
N GLU A 69 13.42 -7.88 2.88
CA GLU A 69 12.45 -7.64 1.81
C GLU A 69 11.58 -6.42 2.11
N ILE A 70 11.15 -5.72 1.05
CA ILE A 70 10.16 -4.64 1.15
C ILE A 70 8.97 -4.96 0.25
N ARG A 71 7.75 -4.83 0.78
CA ARG A 71 6.50 -5.07 0.06
C ARG A 71 5.56 -3.87 0.12
N ILE A 72 5.09 -3.41 -1.03
CA ILE A 72 4.09 -2.35 -1.08
C ILE A 72 2.70 -2.96 -0.82
N LYS A 73 1.95 -2.38 0.12
CA LYS A 73 0.60 -2.85 0.50
C LYS A 73 -0.52 -1.98 -0.04
N LYS A 74 -0.31 -0.67 -0.05
CA LYS A 74 -1.34 0.28 -0.47
C LYS A 74 -0.68 1.53 -1.01
N ILE A 75 -1.27 2.11 -2.06
CA ILE A 75 -0.89 3.42 -2.57
C ILE A 75 -2.12 4.30 -2.46
N ASP A 76 -2.01 5.36 -1.68
CA ASP A 76 -3.07 6.32 -1.44
C ASP A 76 -2.73 7.60 -2.22
N THR A 77 -3.40 7.82 -3.34
CA THR A 77 -3.17 8.97 -4.23
C THR A 77 -3.98 10.20 -3.83
N GLY A 78 -4.64 10.18 -2.67
CA GLY A 78 -5.56 11.23 -2.24
C GLY A 78 -6.85 11.33 -3.07
N GLU A 79 -7.01 10.49 -4.09
CA GLU A 79 -8.30 10.24 -4.72
C GLU A 79 -9.02 9.24 -3.82
N GLU A 80 -10.09 9.70 -3.17
CA GLU A 80 -11.02 8.90 -2.40
C GLU A 80 -11.33 7.61 -3.17
N VAL A 81 -10.64 6.53 -2.80
CA VAL A 81 -10.95 5.20 -3.32
C VAL A 81 -12.29 4.85 -2.70
N TYR A 82 -13.35 5.32 -3.35
CA TYR A 82 -14.70 4.85 -3.16
C TYR A 82 -14.68 3.41 -3.66
N THR A 83 -14.16 2.49 -2.86
CA THR A 83 -14.59 1.10 -2.93
C THR A 83 -16.08 1.16 -2.62
N PRO A 84 -16.99 0.88 -3.56
CA PRO A 84 -18.40 0.70 -3.24
C PRO A 84 -18.46 -0.46 -2.27
N ASP A 85 -18.50 -0.11 -1.00
CA ASP A 85 -18.41 -1.01 0.12
C ASP A 85 -19.59 -1.98 -0.02
N MET A 86 -19.33 -3.23 -0.40
CA MET A 86 -20.39 -4.24 -0.47
C MET A 86 -21.07 -4.41 0.90
N GLN A 87 -20.44 -3.96 2.00
CA GLN A 87 -21.09 -3.89 3.31
C GLN A 87 -22.15 -2.78 3.40
N LEU A 88 -21.96 -1.61 2.78
CA LEU A 88 -22.97 -0.54 2.76
C LEU A 88 -24.26 -1.01 2.07
N ARG A 89 -24.12 -1.79 0.99
CA ARG A 89 -25.26 -2.39 0.29
C ARG A 89 -25.95 -3.45 1.17
N ALA A 90 -25.18 -4.31 1.84
CA ALA A 90 -25.71 -5.32 2.74
C ALA A 90 -26.44 -4.73 3.98
N ILE A 91 -26.03 -3.55 4.47
CA ILE A 91 -26.72 -2.86 5.57
C ILE A 91 -28.01 -2.20 5.07
N ALA A 92 -27.97 -1.57 3.89
CA ALA A 92 -29.15 -0.97 3.27
C ALA A 92 -30.23 -2.02 2.93
N GLU A 93 -29.83 -3.19 2.41
CA GLU A 93 -30.75 -4.31 2.14
C GLU A 93 -31.38 -4.85 3.43
N GLN A 94 -30.62 -5.00 4.52
CA GLN A 94 -31.17 -5.42 5.81
C GLN A 94 -32.16 -4.43 6.42
N LEU A 95 -31.98 -3.12 6.19
CA LEU A 95 -32.90 -2.09 6.65
C LEU A 95 -34.18 -2.03 5.80
N MET A 96 -34.09 -2.31 4.49
CA MET A 96 -35.24 -2.36 3.59
C MET A 96 -36.05 -3.67 3.68
N SER A 97 -35.44 -4.78 4.14
CA SER A 97 -36.11 -6.08 4.30
C SER A 97 -36.89 -6.26 5.61
N LYS A 98 -37.08 -5.21 6.43
CA LYS A 98 -38.07 -5.23 7.52
C LYS A 98 -39.39 -4.63 7.02
N PRO A 99 -40.34 -5.42 6.49
CA PRO A 99 -41.71 -4.95 6.41
C PRO A 99 -42.18 -4.67 7.83
N ASN A 100 -42.71 -3.47 8.03
CA ASN A 100 -43.65 -3.15 9.10
C ASN A 100 -44.65 -4.31 9.23
N ARG A 101 -44.42 -5.23 10.16
CA ARG A 101 -45.47 -6.11 10.65
C ARG A 101 -46.08 -5.38 11.83
N SER A 102 -47.01 -4.48 11.50
CA SER A 102 -48.03 -4.04 12.44
C SER A 102 -48.76 -5.29 12.93
N ILE A 103 -48.73 -5.52 14.24
CA ILE A 103 -49.75 -6.30 14.94
C ILE A 103 -50.13 -5.47 16.17
#